data_AF-A0A4Y2EEQ1-F1
#
_entry.id   AF-A0A4Y2EEQ1-F1
#
_cell.length_a   1.000
_cell.length_b   1.000
_cell.length_c   1.000
_cell.angle_alpha   90.00
_cell.angle_beta   90.00
_cell.angle_gamma   90.00
#
_symmetry.space_group_name_H-M   'P 1'
#
loop_
_entity.id
_entity.type
_entity.pdbx_description
1 polymer ?
#
loop_
_entity_poly.entity_id
_entity_poly.type
_entity_poly.pdbx_seq_one_letter_code
_entity_poly.pdbx_strand_id
1 'polypeptide(L)'
;MKFSRSLSFEILQNKFNKIVQQPGQSVKDLAEEISNAANKYFNKGNSKNPEICTLTEKMKFSKFLESLRPDIRTQVKILGPSSFEEAVKQACNAEIAFNDTAAALSNVHPSRG
;
A
#
# COMPACT_ATOMS: atom_id res chain seq x y z
N MET A 1 25.91 -16.06 -23.58
CA MET A 1 25.53 -14.87 -22.79
C MET A 1 24.04 -14.96 -22.50
N LYS A 2 23.61 -14.96 -21.24
CA LYS A 2 22.24 -15.36 -20.88
C LYS A 2 21.41 -14.13 -20.48
N PHE A 3 20.34 -13.90 -21.24
CA PHE A 3 19.29 -12.87 -21.14
C PHE A 3 18.45 -12.95 -19.83
N SER A 4 19.07 -13.32 -18.70
CA SER A 4 18.33 -13.71 -17.48
C SER A 4 18.00 -12.55 -16.54
N ARG A 5 18.60 -11.36 -16.71
CA ARG A 5 18.33 -10.20 -15.83
C ARG A 5 17.20 -9.29 -16.32
N SER A 6 16.97 -9.18 -17.63
CA SER A 6 15.91 -8.32 -18.18
C SER A 6 14.53 -8.88 -17.86
N LEU A 7 14.35 -10.19 -18.02
CA LEU A 7 13.09 -10.87 -17.74
C LEU A 7 12.72 -10.80 -16.26
N SER A 8 13.70 -10.90 -15.34
CA SER A 8 13.42 -10.82 -13.91
C SER A 8 13.05 -9.41 -13.46
N PHE A 9 13.68 -8.37 -14.02
CA PHE A 9 13.35 -6.98 -13.71
C PHE A 9 11.94 -6.59 -14.17
N GLU A 10 11.58 -6.91 -15.40
CA GLU A 10 10.25 -6.61 -15.95
C GLU A 10 9.15 -7.35 -15.19
N ILE A 11 9.38 -8.61 -14.79
CA ILE A 11 8.45 -9.37 -13.95
C ILE A 11 8.26 -8.70 -12.58
N LEU A 12 9.34 -8.27 -11.92
CA LEU A 12 9.28 -7.60 -10.62
C LEU A 12 8.58 -6.24 -10.72
N GLN A 13 8.87 -5.49 -11.78
CA GLN A 13 8.23 -4.20 -12.05
C GLN A 13 6.74 -4.37 -12.29
N ASN A 14 6.36 -5.31 -13.16
CA ASN A 14 4.96 -5.60 -13.47
C ASN A 14 4.20 -6.06 -12.21
N LYS A 15 4.84 -6.88 -11.37
CA LYS A 15 4.26 -7.29 -10.09
C LYS A 15 4.03 -6.09 -9.19
N PHE A 16 5.01 -5.21 -9.02
CA PHE A 16 4.88 -3.99 -8.22
C PHE A 16 3.77 -3.06 -8.74
N ASN A 17 3.71 -2.84 -10.06
CA ASN A 17 2.73 -1.96 -10.70
C ASN A 17 1.29 -2.47 -10.57
N LYS A 18 1.09 -3.79 -10.47
CA LYS A 18 -0.24 -4.40 -10.35
C LYS A 18 -0.77 -4.46 -8.91
N ILE A 19 0.04 -4.11 -7.90
CA ILE A 19 -0.43 -4.11 -6.51
C ILE A 19 -1.54 -3.08 -6.37
N VAL A 20 -2.71 -3.54 -5.93
CA VAL A 20 -3.87 -2.73 -5.55
C VAL A 20 -4.52 -3.42 -4.35
N GLN A 21 -5.12 -2.65 -3.45
CA GLN A 21 -5.77 -3.19 -2.27
C GLN A 21 -6.93 -4.10 -2.68
N GLN A 22 -6.83 -5.38 -2.31
CA GLN A 22 -7.87 -6.35 -2.59
C GLN A 22 -9.04 -6.20 -1.61
N PRO A 23 -10.27 -6.60 -1.99
CA PRO A 23 -11.38 -6.68 -1.06
C PRO A 23 -11.02 -7.54 0.16
N GLY A 24 -11.17 -7.01 1.36
CA GLY A 24 -10.82 -7.69 2.61
C GLY A 24 -9.34 -7.70 2.98
N GLN A 25 -8.45 -7.19 2.13
CA GLN A 25 -7.03 -7.00 2.48
C GLN A 25 -6.88 -5.78 3.39
N SER A 26 -6.21 -5.97 4.54
CA SER A 26 -5.95 -4.86 5.46
C SER A 26 -4.96 -3.85 4.89
N VAL A 27 -5.02 -2.61 5.36
CA VAL A 27 -4.04 -1.58 5.01
C VAL A 27 -2.61 -2.00 5.37
N LYS A 28 -2.44 -2.72 6.49
CA LYS A 28 -1.13 -3.20 6.95
C LYS A 28 -0.55 -4.24 6.01
N ASP A 29 -1.36 -5.21 5.59
CA ASP A 29 -0.93 -6.26 4.66
C ASP A 29 -0.54 -5.67 3.30
N LEU A 30 -1.31 -4.69 2.81
CA LEU A 30 -0.97 -3.95 1.59
C LEU A 30 0.37 -3.21 1.71
N ALA A 31 0.58 -2.51 2.84
CA ALA A 31 1.82 -1.76 3.08
C ALA A 31 3.05 -2.70 3.13
N GLU A 32 2.88 -3.88 3.72
CA GLU A 32 3.91 -4.92 3.75
C GLU A 32 4.17 -5.47 2.35
N GLU A 33 3.12 -5.79 1.56
CA GLU A 33 3.25 -6.28 0.20
C GLU A 33 4.02 -5.30 -0.70
N ILE A 34 3.66 -4.02 -0.66
CA ILE A 34 4.33 -2.95 -1.42
C ILE A 34 5.78 -2.80 -0.97
N SER A 35 6.04 -2.86 0.33
CA SER A 35 7.39 -2.80 0.88
C SER A 35 8.26 -3.95 0.39
N ASN A 36 7.73 -5.17 0.43
CA ASN A 36 8.41 -6.37 -0.02
C ASN A 36 8.67 -6.35 -1.53
N ALA A 37 7.69 -5.92 -2.33
CA ALA A 37 7.84 -5.79 -3.77
C ALA A 37 8.86 -4.71 -4.17
N ALA A 38 8.81 -3.54 -3.55
CA ALA A 38 9.78 -2.47 -3.79
C ALA A 38 11.20 -2.89 -3.41
N ASN A 39 11.39 -3.50 -2.23
CA ASN A 39 12.70 -3.96 -1.79
C ASN A 39 13.31 -4.98 -2.75
N LYS A 40 12.49 -5.87 -3.33
CA LYS A 40 12.90 -6.84 -4.36
C LYS A 40 13.23 -6.17 -5.69
N TYR A 41 12.42 -5.22 -6.13
CA TYR A 41 12.61 -4.50 -7.39
C TYR A 41 13.87 -3.62 -7.39
N PHE A 42 14.10 -2.87 -6.32
CA PHE A 42 15.28 -2.00 -6.18
C PHE A 42 16.51 -2.69 -5.57
N ASN A 43 16.41 -4.00 -5.27
CA ASN A 43 17.48 -4.81 -4.70
C ASN A 43 18.16 -4.17 -3.46
N LYS A 44 17.34 -3.67 -2.51
CA LYS A 44 17.80 -2.87 -1.36
C LYS A 44 18.82 -3.62 -0.48
N GLY A 45 18.80 -4.96 -0.47
CA GLY A 45 19.72 -5.79 0.32
C GLY A 45 21.21 -5.57 0.02
N ASN A 46 21.57 -5.05 -1.15
CA ASN A 46 22.96 -4.89 -1.58
C ASN A 46 23.37 -3.45 -1.98
N SER A 47 22.44 -2.51 -2.00
CA SER A 47 22.69 -1.13 -2.45
C SER A 47 22.75 -0.17 -1.25
N LYS A 48 23.96 0.23 -0.85
CA LYS A 48 24.17 1.34 0.11
C LYS A 48 24.02 2.72 -0.54
N ASN A 49 23.60 2.80 -1.81
CA ASN A 49 23.46 4.07 -2.51
C ASN A 49 22.25 4.86 -1.96
N PRO A 50 22.47 6.06 -1.39
CA PRO A 50 21.41 6.87 -0.78
C PRO A 50 20.35 7.35 -1.80
N GLU A 51 20.73 7.54 -3.05
CA GLU A 51 19.80 7.95 -4.12
C GLU A 51 18.81 6.82 -4.46
N ILE A 52 19.31 5.57 -4.52
CA ILE A 52 18.47 4.38 -4.75
C ILE A 52 17.53 4.17 -3.57
N CYS A 53 18.01 4.35 -2.33
CA CYS A 53 17.18 4.30 -1.13
C CYS A 53 16.06 5.35 -1.18
N THR A 54 16.41 6.60 -1.50
CA THR A 54 15.45 7.71 -1.58
C THR A 54 14.40 7.46 -2.67
N LEU A 55 14.82 7.01 -3.85
CA LEU A 55 13.90 6.67 -4.94
C LEU A 55 12.98 5.52 -4.56
N THR A 56 13.51 4.49 -3.91
CA THR A 56 12.73 3.34 -3.41
C THR A 56 11.64 3.81 -2.46
N GLU A 57 11.95 4.69 -1.51
CA GLU A 57 10.99 5.21 -0.55
C GLU A 57 9.90 6.07 -1.22
N LYS A 58 10.27 6.95 -2.15
CA LYS A 58 9.31 7.74 -2.93
C LYS A 58 8.37 6.86 -3.75
N MET A 59 8.91 5.82 -4.39
CA MET A 59 8.13 4.88 -5.19
C MET A 59 7.19 4.04 -4.33
N LYS A 60 7.66 3.54 -3.18
CA LYS A 60 6.80 2.88 -2.19
C LYS A 60 5.65 3.77 -1.75
N PHE A 61 5.96 5.01 -1.40
CA PHE A 61 4.98 5.97 -0.93
C PHE A 61 3.92 6.29 -1.99
N SER A 62 4.36 6.63 -3.20
CA SER A 62 3.47 6.92 -4.32
C SER A 62 2.60 5.71 -4.68
N LYS A 63 3.18 4.50 -4.73
CA LYS A 63 2.43 3.29 -5.06
C LYS A 63 1.40 2.97 -3.98
N PHE A 64 1.75 3.11 -2.70
CA PHE A 64 0.81 2.90 -1.61
C PHE A 64 -0.43 3.79 -1.72
N LEU A 65 -0.23 5.10 -1.93
CA LEU A 65 -1.36 6.02 -2.11
C LEU A 65 -2.23 5.66 -3.32
N GLU A 66 -1.63 5.21 -4.43
CA GLU A 66 -2.36 4.79 -5.62
C GLU A 66 -3.17 3.51 -5.39
N SER A 67 -2.56 2.53 -4.71
CA SER A 67 -3.08 1.19 -4.46
C SER A 67 -4.20 1.13 -3.43
N LEU A 68 -4.33 2.12 -2.54
CA LEU A 68 -5.40 2.17 -1.55
C LEU A 68 -6.79 2.15 -2.20
N ARG A 69 -7.74 1.47 -1.54
CA ARG A 69 -9.14 1.53 -1.94
C ARG A 69 -9.68 2.98 -1.92
N PRO A 70 -10.61 3.35 -2.81
CA PRO A 70 -10.93 4.76 -3.07
C PRO A 70 -11.39 5.58 -1.85
N ASP A 71 -12.16 4.99 -0.95
CA ASP A 71 -12.67 5.59 0.29
C ASP A 71 -11.54 5.95 1.25
N ILE A 72 -10.63 5.01 1.55
CA ILE A 72 -9.45 5.27 2.38
C ILE A 72 -8.52 6.26 1.71
N ARG A 73 -8.26 6.08 0.41
CA ARG A 73 -7.37 6.95 -0.37
C ARG A 73 -7.81 8.41 -0.30
N THR A 74 -9.12 8.67 -0.34
CA THR A 74 -9.66 10.03 -0.26
C THR A 74 -9.36 10.67 1.09
N GLN A 75 -9.57 9.94 2.19
CA GLN A 75 -9.26 10.42 3.54
C GLN A 75 -7.77 10.72 3.72
N VAL A 76 -6.91 9.80 3.28
CA VAL A 76 -5.45 9.98 3.37
C VAL A 76 -4.99 11.19 2.54
N LYS A 77 -5.55 11.40 1.34
CA LYS A 77 -5.22 12.58 0.52
C LYS A 77 -5.58 13.90 1.19
N ILE A 78 -6.70 13.96 1.90
CA ILE A 78 -7.13 15.17 2.64
C ILE A 78 -6.13 15.49 3.77
N LEU A 79 -5.63 14.46 4.46
CA LEU A 79 -4.66 14.62 5.55
C LEU A 79 -3.25 14.97 5.07
N GLY A 80 -2.93 14.77 3.79
CA GLY A 80 -1.69 15.22 3.16
C GLY A 80 -0.41 14.65 3.81
N PRO A 81 -0.24 13.31 3.88
CA PRO A 81 0.94 12.72 4.50
C PRO A 81 2.22 13.11 3.75
N SER A 82 3.30 13.30 4.51
CA SER A 82 4.62 13.64 3.97
C SER A 82 5.50 12.42 3.73
N SER A 83 5.13 11.28 4.32
CA SER A 83 5.92 10.05 4.28
C SER A 83 5.04 8.80 4.16
N PHE A 84 5.68 7.68 3.78
CA PHE A 84 5.03 6.38 3.71
C PHE A 84 4.48 5.94 5.08
N GLU A 85 5.24 6.12 6.16
CA GLU A 85 4.82 5.73 7.50
C GLU A 85 3.59 6.52 7.98
N GLU A 86 3.59 7.84 7.77
CA GLU A 86 2.42 8.68 8.07
C GLU A 86 1.19 8.23 7.28
N ALA A 87 1.35 7.95 5.98
CA ALA A 87 0.26 7.50 5.15
C ALA A 87 -0.30 6.15 5.60
N VAL A 88 0.55 5.21 5.99
CA VAL A 88 0.12 3.91 6.53
C VAL A 88 -0.67 4.10 7.83
N LYS A 89 -0.18 4.94 8.75
CA LYS A 89 -0.86 5.23 10.01
C LYS A 89 -2.24 5.85 9.77
N GLN A 90 -2.31 6.86 8.91
CA GLN A 90 -3.58 7.52 8.55
C GLN A 90 -4.55 6.55 7.86
N ALA A 91 -4.06 5.74 6.92
CA ALA A 91 -4.86 4.74 6.23
C ALA A 91 -5.41 3.67 7.19
N CYS A 92 -4.62 3.21 8.17
CA CYS A 92 -5.07 2.27 9.20
C CYS A 92 -6.20 2.87 10.05
N ASN A 93 -6.06 4.14 10.45
CA ASN A 93 -7.09 4.81 11.24
C ASN A 93 -8.40 4.94 10.45
N ALA A 94 -8.31 5.26 9.15
CA ALA A 94 -9.48 5.33 8.28
C ALA A 94 -10.13 3.95 8.08
N GLU A 95 -9.34 2.89 7.88
CA GLU A 95 -9.82 1.51 7.77
C GLU A 95 -10.63 1.09 9.00
N ILE A 96 -10.10 1.35 10.21
CA ILE A 96 -10.80 1.05 11.47
C ILE A 96 -12.12 1.83 11.55
N ALA A 97 -12.10 3.14 11.27
CA ALA A 97 -13.30 3.96 11.32
C ALA A 97 -14.40 3.47 10.35
N PHE A 98 -14.02 3.02 9.15
CA PHE A 98 -14.96 2.45 8.18
C PHE A 98 -15.52 1.10 8.64
N ASN A 99 -14.69 0.24 9.23
CA ASN A 99 -15.12 -1.06 9.74
C ASN A 99 -16.04 -0.91 10.95
N ASP A 100 -15.74 0.02 11.87
CA ASP A 100 -16.59 0.33 13.02
C ASP A 100 -17.94 0.90 12.59
N THR A 101 -17.95 1.77 11.59
CA THR A 101 -19.19 2.30 11.00
C THR A 101 -20.02 1.18 10.37
N ALA A 102 -19.39 0.27 9.63
CA ALA A 102 -20.08 -0.88 9.04
C ALA A 102 -20.66 -1.81 10.12
N ALA A 103 -19.92 -2.07 11.19
CA ALA A 103 -20.38 -2.87 12.33
C ALA A 103 -21.56 -2.20 13.07
N ALA A 104 -21.50 -0.88 13.25
CA ALA A 104 -22.61 -0.11 13.86
C ALA A 104 -23.88 -0.21 13.00
N LEU A 105 -23.75 -0.09 11.67
CA LEU A 105 -24.88 -0.24 10.74
C LEU A 105 -25.46 -1.66 10.72
N SER A 106 -24.62 -2.70 10.86
CA SER A 106 -25.11 -4.09 10.91
C SER A 106 -25.83 -4.44 12.21
N ASN A 107 -25.52 -3.74 13.30
CA ASN A 107 -26.10 -4.00 14.63
C ASN A 107 -27.44 -3.28 14.86
N VAL A 108 -27.84 -2.36 13.97
CA VAL A 108 -29.19 -1.78 13.98
C VAL A 108 -30.15 -2.76 13.28
N HIS A 109 -30.48 -3.85 13.97
CA HIS A 109 -31.66 -4.65 13.65
C HIS A 109 -32.87 -3.96 14.33
N PRO A 110 -33.87 -3.44 13.58
CA PRO A 110 -35.10 -3.02 14.21
C PRO A 110 -35.82 -4.29 14.64
N SER A 111 -35.75 -4.63 15.93
CA SER A 111 -36.73 -5.52 16.54
C SER A 111 -38.11 -4.89 16.36
N ARG A 112 -38.76 -5.21 15.24
CA ARG A 112 -40.14 -4.84 14.92
C ARG A 112 -40.99 -6.09 15.06
N GLY A 113 -41.90 -6.05 16.03
CA GLY A 113 -43.06 -6.95 16.14
C GLY A 113 -42.86 -8.06 17.13
#